data_AF-A0A9W8AM20-F1
#
_entry.id   AF-A0A9W8AM20-F1
#
_cell.length_a   1.000
_cell.length_b   1.000
_cell.length_c   1.000
_cell.angle_alpha   90.00
_cell.angle_beta   90.00
_cell.angle_gamma   90.00
#
_symmetry.space_group_name_H-M   'P 1'
#
loop_
_entity.id
_entity.type
_entity.pdbx_description
1 polymer ?
#
loop_
_entity_poly.entity_id
_entity_poly.type
_entity_poly.pdbx_seq_one_letter_code
_entity_poly.pdbx_strand_id
1 'polypeptide(L)'
;MGIRGLTQLIGDHASHAVTNSEIKNFFGRKVAVDASTSLYQFLVAVRTSDGQNLQNDQGETTSHLLGMFYRTIRMVENGIKPLYVFDGKPPTMKAGELAKRLERRNEATKSLEAAKEAGDMVQMDKFTRRTVKVTREHNEECKRLLKLMGIPYFDAPCEAEAQCA
;
A
#
# COMPACT_ATOMS: atom_id res chain seq x y z
N MET A 1 7.25 9.10 0.64
CA MET A 1 6.62 10.22 -0.12
C MET A 1 7.03 10.09 -1.58
N GLY A 2 6.19 10.50 -2.54
CA GLY A 2 6.59 10.48 -3.96
C GLY A 2 7.09 11.84 -4.45
N ILE A 3 7.89 11.85 -5.51
CA ILE A 3 8.28 13.07 -6.22
C ILE A 3 7.25 13.32 -7.33
N ARG A 4 6.49 14.42 -7.23
CA ARG A 4 5.41 14.74 -8.19
C ARG A 4 6.00 14.96 -9.60
N GLY A 5 5.47 14.25 -10.59
CA GLY A 5 5.83 14.42 -11.99
C GLY A 5 7.14 13.74 -12.41
N LEU A 6 7.86 13.08 -11.49
CA LEU A 6 9.17 12.48 -11.80
C LEU A 6 9.09 11.41 -12.90
N THR A 7 8.10 10.51 -12.86
CA THR A 7 7.91 9.48 -13.89
C THR A 7 7.68 10.08 -15.27
N GLN A 8 6.87 11.15 -15.36
CA GLN A 8 6.60 11.83 -16.62
C GLN A 8 7.88 12.51 -17.14
N LEU A 9 8.59 13.23 -16.28
CA LEU A 9 9.85 13.90 -16.62
C LEU A 9 10.90 12.91 -17.16
N ILE A 10 11.05 11.75 -16.51
CA ILE A 10 11.96 10.69 -16.98
C ILE A 10 11.48 10.15 -18.33
N GLY A 11 10.18 9.91 -18.51
CA GLY A 11 9.62 9.47 -19.79
C GLY A 11 9.91 10.43 -20.93
N ASP A 12 9.76 11.74 -20.68
CA ASP A 12 9.91 12.78 -21.70
C ASP A 12 11.39 13.07 -22.04
N HIS A 13 12.31 12.96 -21.08
CA HIS A 13 13.70 13.42 -21.24
C HIS A 13 14.79 12.36 -21.02
N ALA A 14 14.47 11.22 -20.43
CA ALA A 14 15.42 10.17 -20.07
C ALA A 14 14.82 8.76 -20.22
N SER A 15 14.05 8.53 -21.29
CA SER A 15 13.33 7.27 -21.51
C SER A 15 14.24 6.05 -21.53
N HIS A 16 15.52 6.21 -21.91
CA HIS A 16 16.55 5.17 -21.84
C HIS A 16 16.84 4.66 -20.42
N ALA A 17 16.49 5.43 -19.38
CA ALA A 17 16.63 5.01 -17.98
C ALA A 17 15.50 4.05 -17.52
N VAL A 18 14.45 3.87 -18.34
CA VAL A 18 13.33 2.98 -18.04
C VAL A 18 13.44 1.72 -18.89
N THR A 19 13.46 0.56 -18.23
CA THR A 19 13.44 -0.74 -18.91
C THR A 19 12.23 -1.54 -18.45
N ASN A 20 11.56 -2.19 -19.41
CA ASN A 20 10.46 -3.09 -19.15
C ASN A 20 10.98 -4.53 -19.26
N SER A 21 10.55 -5.39 -18.34
CA SER A 21 10.92 -6.80 -18.33
C SER A 21 9.77 -7.63 -17.79
N GLU A 22 9.64 -8.85 -18.29
CA GLU A 22 8.66 -9.79 -17.77
C GLU A 22 9.08 -10.30 -16.39
N ILE A 23 8.12 -10.59 -15.52
CA ILE A 23 8.38 -11.05 -14.15
C ILE A 23 9.25 -12.30 -14.10
N LYS A 24 9.12 -13.20 -15.08
CA LYS A 24 9.91 -14.44 -15.22
C LYS A 24 11.41 -14.17 -15.34
N ASN A 25 11.81 -12.99 -15.81
CA ASN A 25 13.21 -12.61 -15.97
C ASN A 25 13.89 -12.29 -14.62
N PHE A 26 13.13 -12.22 -13.52
CA PHE A 26 13.65 -11.92 -12.18
C PHE A 26 13.83 -13.17 -11.31
N PHE A 27 13.85 -14.38 -11.90
CA PHE A 27 14.09 -15.62 -11.18
C PHE A 27 15.40 -15.56 -10.36
N GLY A 28 15.33 -15.98 -9.10
CA GLY A 28 16.45 -16.00 -8.17
C GLY A 28 16.83 -14.63 -7.59
N ARG A 29 16.26 -13.52 -8.06
CA ARG A 29 16.57 -12.17 -7.58
C ARG A 29 15.97 -11.95 -6.19
N LYS A 30 16.74 -11.27 -5.34
CA LYS A 30 16.29 -10.78 -4.03
C LYS A 30 15.77 -9.35 -4.22
N VAL A 31 14.62 -9.04 -3.64
CA VAL A 31 13.97 -7.73 -3.81
C VAL A 31 13.48 -7.23 -2.45
N ALA A 32 13.86 -6.00 -2.09
CA ALA A 32 13.26 -5.29 -0.96
C ALA A 32 11.94 -4.65 -1.42
N VAL A 33 10.86 -4.91 -0.68
CA VAL A 33 9.51 -4.43 -1.00
C VAL A 33 9.06 -3.49 0.11
N ASP A 34 8.74 -2.25 -0.24
CA ASP A 34 8.05 -1.33 0.68
C ASP A 34 6.66 -1.88 1.02
N ALA A 35 6.50 -2.28 2.29
CA ALA A 35 5.28 -2.87 2.80
C ALA A 35 4.17 -1.84 2.95
N SER A 36 4.47 -0.62 3.41
CA SER A 36 3.50 0.45 3.63
C SER A 36 2.77 0.82 2.35
N THR A 37 3.51 0.99 1.26
CA THR A 37 2.95 1.27 -0.07
C THR A 37 2.08 0.10 -0.55
N SER A 38 2.53 -1.14 -0.34
CA SER A 38 1.76 -2.34 -0.71
C SER A 38 0.45 -2.47 0.06
N LEU A 39 0.47 -2.27 1.38
CA LEU A 39 -0.71 -2.32 2.26
C LEU A 39 -1.77 -1.32 1.83
N TYR A 40 -1.37 -0.08 1.52
CA TYR A 40 -2.30 0.93 1.04
C TYR A 40 -2.96 0.49 -0.27
N GLN A 41 -2.18 -0.03 -1.23
CA GLN A 41 -2.73 -0.55 -2.49
C GLN A 41 -3.73 -1.68 -2.27
N PHE A 42 -3.45 -2.61 -1.35
CA PHE A 42 -4.36 -3.71 -1.03
C PHE A 42 -5.67 -3.21 -0.43
N LEU A 43 -5.61 -2.31 0.55
CA LEU A 43 -6.81 -1.74 1.16
C LEU A 43 -7.62 -0.85 0.20
N VAL A 44 -7.01 -0.31 -0.85
CA VAL A 44 -7.73 0.48 -1.85
C VAL A 44 -8.33 -0.42 -2.93
N ALA A 45 -7.61 -1.44 -3.39
CA ALA A 45 -7.99 -2.24 -4.57
C ALA A 45 -8.74 -3.54 -4.24
N VAL A 46 -8.46 -4.17 -3.09
CA VAL A 46 -9.08 -5.44 -2.70
C VAL A 46 -10.35 -5.12 -1.92
N ARG A 47 -11.47 -5.06 -2.65
CA ARG A 47 -12.78 -4.68 -2.14
C ARG A 47 -13.85 -5.62 -2.66
N THR A 48 -14.95 -5.71 -1.92
CA THR A 48 -16.19 -6.33 -2.35
C THR A 48 -16.85 -5.51 -3.48
N SER A 49 -17.84 -6.08 -4.14
CA SER A 49 -18.57 -5.45 -5.26
C SER A 49 -19.31 -4.17 -4.86
N ASP A 50 -19.68 -4.03 -3.58
CA ASP A 50 -20.27 -2.83 -2.98
C ASP A 50 -19.20 -1.81 -2.52
N GLY A 51 -17.93 -2.04 -2.85
CA GLY A 51 -16.84 -1.10 -2.60
C GLY A 51 -16.33 -1.09 -1.16
N GLN A 52 -16.78 -2.02 -0.30
CA GLN A 52 -16.26 -2.18 1.05
C GLN A 52 -14.98 -3.02 1.07
N ASN A 53 -14.19 -2.90 2.14
CA ASN A 53 -13.08 -3.83 2.33
C ASN A 53 -13.60 -5.22 2.66
N LEU A 54 -12.89 -6.26 2.25
CA LEU A 54 -13.13 -7.60 2.77
C LEU A 54 -12.96 -7.62 4.28
N GLN A 55 -13.89 -8.29 4.96
CA GLN A 55 -13.92 -8.44 6.42
C GLN A 55 -14.21 -9.89 6.80
N ASN A 56 -13.89 -10.26 8.03
CA ASN A 56 -14.38 -11.50 8.65
C ASN A 56 -15.75 -11.29 9.33
N ASP A 57 -16.30 -12.33 9.94
CA ASP A 57 -17.61 -12.29 10.64
C ASP A 57 -17.63 -11.35 11.85
N GLN A 58 -16.46 -10.91 12.33
CA GLN A 58 -16.30 -9.94 13.43
C GLN A 58 -16.17 -8.50 12.93
N GLY A 59 -16.20 -8.27 11.61
CA GLY A 59 -16.03 -6.96 10.99
C GLY A 59 -14.58 -6.49 10.87
N GLU A 60 -13.61 -7.35 11.17
CA GLU A 60 -12.18 -7.03 11.07
C GLU A 60 -11.75 -7.08 9.59
N THR A 61 -11.02 -6.08 9.13
CA THR A 61 -10.57 -6.02 7.73
C THR A 61 -9.58 -7.15 7.43
N THR A 62 -9.70 -7.81 6.27
CA THR A 62 -8.81 -8.89 5.83
C THR A 62 -8.16 -8.63 4.46
N SER A 63 -8.45 -7.48 3.86
CA SER A 63 -8.01 -7.12 2.49
C SER A 63 -6.49 -7.03 2.37
N HIS A 64 -5.80 -6.52 3.39
CA HIS A 64 -4.34 -6.47 3.45
C HIS A 64 -3.70 -7.87 3.53
N LEU A 65 -4.32 -8.80 4.26
CA LEU A 65 -3.85 -10.18 4.37
C LEU A 65 -3.97 -10.90 3.02
N LEU A 66 -5.13 -10.80 2.38
CA LEU A 66 -5.37 -11.42 1.08
C LEU A 66 -4.39 -10.90 0.02
N GLY A 67 -4.24 -9.57 -0.04
CA GLY A 67 -3.34 -8.91 -0.97
C GLY A 67 -1.88 -9.31 -0.74
N MET A 68 -1.43 -9.27 0.52
CA MET A 68 -0.07 -9.66 0.90
C MET A 68 0.20 -11.12 0.56
N PHE A 69 -0.72 -12.02 0.92
CA PHE A 69 -0.61 -13.46 0.70
C PHE A 69 -0.41 -13.79 -0.79
N TYR A 70 -1.35 -13.41 -1.65
CA TYR A 70 -1.30 -13.76 -3.06
C TYR A 70 -0.20 -13.02 -3.83
N ARG A 71 0.09 -11.75 -3.49
CA ARG A 71 1.22 -11.04 -4.12
C ARG A 71 2.54 -11.73 -3.79
N THR A 72 2.72 -12.14 -2.53
CA THR A 72 3.95 -12.81 -2.09
C THR A 72 4.09 -14.17 -2.74
N ILE A 73 3.02 -14.98 -2.80
CA ILE A 73 3.02 -16.27 -3.51
C ILE A 73 3.43 -16.08 -4.96
N ARG A 74 2.81 -15.13 -5.69
CA ARG A 74 3.13 -14.88 -7.08
C ARG A 74 4.61 -14.51 -7.29
N MET A 75 5.20 -13.73 -6.38
CA MET A 75 6.64 -13.41 -6.43
C MET A 75 7.49 -14.68 -6.24
N VAL A 76 7.18 -15.47 -5.21
CA VAL A 76 7.92 -16.69 -4.88
C VAL A 76 7.80 -17.76 -5.96
N GLU A 77 6.61 -17.94 -6.55
CA GLU A 77 6.38 -18.85 -7.68
C GLU A 77 7.22 -18.48 -8.92
N ASN A 78 7.50 -17.19 -9.12
CA ASN A 78 8.40 -16.70 -10.16
C ASN A 78 9.88 -16.73 -9.73
N GLY A 79 10.19 -17.36 -8.60
CA GLY A 79 11.54 -17.49 -8.06
C GLY A 79 12.12 -16.20 -7.46
N ILE A 80 11.31 -15.15 -7.29
CA ILE A 80 11.73 -13.93 -6.62
C ILE A 80 11.75 -14.17 -5.11
N LYS A 81 12.77 -13.64 -4.43
CA LYS A 81 12.95 -13.76 -2.97
C LYS A 81 12.65 -12.41 -2.31
N PRO A 82 11.39 -12.14 -1.93
CA PRO A 82 11.01 -10.86 -1.34
C PRO A 82 11.51 -10.73 0.11
N LEU A 83 11.86 -9.51 0.49
CA LEU A 83 11.98 -9.07 1.87
C LEU A 83 11.12 -7.82 2.04
N TYR A 84 10.17 -7.85 2.95
CA TYR A 84 9.27 -6.71 3.20
C TYR A 84 9.89 -5.74 4.20
N VAL A 85 9.88 -4.45 3.88
CA VAL A 85 10.38 -3.38 4.74
C VAL A 85 9.19 -2.55 5.22
N PHE A 86 9.02 -2.47 6.53
CA PHE A 86 7.96 -1.70 7.19
C PHE A 86 8.50 -0.36 7.67
N ASP A 87 7.68 0.69 7.56
CA ASP A 87 8.04 2.01 8.09
C ASP A 87 8.19 2.00 9.61
N GLY A 88 9.20 2.74 10.08
CA GLY A 88 9.36 3.13 11.47
C GLY A 88 8.77 4.51 11.76
N LYS A 89 9.48 5.28 12.60
CA LYS A 89 9.03 6.63 12.98
C LYS A 89 9.27 7.61 11.83
N PRO A 90 8.25 8.34 11.35
CA PRO A 90 8.44 9.32 10.29
C PRO A 90 9.35 10.46 10.75
N PRO A 91 10.13 11.07 9.84
CA PRO A 91 11.04 12.15 10.17
C PRO A 91 10.26 13.44 10.48
N THR A 92 10.83 14.32 11.31
CA THR A 92 10.18 15.58 11.72
C THR A 92 9.81 16.48 10.53
N MET A 93 10.65 16.52 9.50
CA MET A 93 10.40 17.27 8.26
C MET A 93 9.14 16.82 7.52
N LYS A 94 8.65 15.58 7.74
CA LYS A 94 7.43 15.05 7.12
C LYS A 94 6.15 15.48 7.84
N ALA A 95 6.25 16.13 9.02
CA ALA A 95 5.09 16.52 9.83
C ALA A 95 4.08 17.39 9.07
N GLY A 96 4.56 18.38 8.29
CA GLY A 96 3.68 19.26 7.51
C GLY A 96 2.88 18.52 6.44
N GLU A 97 3.48 17.53 5.77
CA GLU A 97 2.77 16.69 4.80
C GLU A 97 1.77 15.76 5.50
N LEU A 98 2.14 15.17 6.65
CA LEU A 98 1.23 14.33 7.43
C LEU A 98 -0.01 15.11 7.87
N ALA A 99 0.15 16.37 8.26
CA ALA A 99 -0.96 17.26 8.59
C ALA A 99 -1.88 17.49 7.39
N LYS A 100 -1.33 17.82 6.22
CA LYS A 100 -2.12 17.98 4.97
C LYS A 100 -2.84 16.71 4.56
N ARG A 101 -2.23 15.54 4.74
CA ARG A 101 -2.88 14.24 4.48
C ARG A 101 -4.03 13.96 5.43
N LEU A 102 -3.87 14.35 6.70
CA LEU A 102 -4.93 14.23 7.69
C LEU A 102 -6.11 15.14 7.35
N GLU A 103 -5.84 16.40 6.99
CA GLU A 103 -6.84 17.37 6.59
C GLU A 103 -7.66 16.88 5.39
N ARG A 104 -6.99 16.46 4.30
CA ARG A 104 -7.65 15.88 3.12
C ARG A 104 -8.50 14.65 3.46
N ARG A 105 -8.06 13.83 4.41
CA ARG A 105 -8.84 12.68 4.87
C ARG A 105 -10.10 13.13 5.59
N ASN A 106 -9.99 14.10 6.50
CA ASN A 106 -11.13 14.62 7.24
C ASN A 106 -12.17 15.26 6.30
N GLU A 107 -11.73 16.00 5.29
CA GLU A 107 -12.59 16.53 4.23
C GLU A 107 -13.27 15.41 3.43
N ALA A 108 -12.53 14.37 3.06
CA ALA A 108 -13.06 13.21 2.36
C ALA A 108 -14.09 12.45 3.21
N THR A 109 -13.89 12.33 4.52
CA THR A 109 -14.85 11.72 5.44
C THR A 109 -16.15 12.52 5.49
N LYS A 110 -16.07 13.86 5.63
CA LYS A 110 -17.27 14.72 5.59
C LYS A 110 -18.02 14.59 4.26
N SER A 111 -17.28 14.55 3.15
CA SER A 111 -17.85 14.39 1.82
C SER A 111 -18.48 13.00 1.61
N LEU A 112 -17.92 11.96 2.25
CA LEU A 112 -18.48 10.62 2.24
C LEU A 112 -19.83 10.56 2.97
N GLU A 113 -19.94 11.18 4.14
CA GLU A 113 -21.21 11.22 4.88
C GLU A 113 -22.29 11.97 4.08
N ALA A 114 -21.97 13.12 3.48
CA ALA A 114 -22.90 13.83 2.61
C ALA A 114 -23.32 12.99 1.37
N ALA A 115 -22.39 12.24 0.78
CA ALA A 115 -22.69 11.36 -0.35
C ALA A 115 -23.58 10.17 0.05
N LYS A 116 -23.42 9.63 1.27
CA LYS A 116 -24.30 8.60 1.83
C LYS A 116 -25.72 9.12 2.03
N GLU A 117 -25.87 10.33 2.59
CA GLU A 117 -27.17 10.98 2.75
C GLU A 117 -27.87 11.24 1.42
N ALA A 118 -27.10 11.61 0.39
CA ALA A 118 -27.61 11.86 -0.97
C ALA A 118 -27.85 10.58 -1.80
N GLY A 119 -27.38 9.41 -1.35
CA GLY A 119 -27.47 8.15 -2.11
C GLY A 119 -26.61 8.11 -3.38
N ASP A 120 -25.59 8.96 -3.50
CA ASP A 120 -24.70 9.00 -4.67
C ASP A 120 -23.61 7.93 -4.56
N MET A 121 -23.90 6.75 -5.10
CA MET A 121 -23.01 5.59 -5.07
C MET A 121 -21.62 5.85 -5.71
N VAL A 122 -21.54 6.72 -6.72
CA VAL A 122 -20.28 7.02 -7.42
C VAL A 122 -19.37 7.88 -6.54
N GLN A 123 -19.92 8.91 -5.90
CA GLN A 123 -19.17 9.72 -4.95
C GLN A 123 -18.82 8.93 -3.69
N MET A 124 -19.72 8.06 -3.23
CA MET A 124 -19.46 7.18 -2.08
C MET A 124 -18.24 6.30 -2.31
N ASP A 125 -18.12 5.58 -3.44
CA ASP A 125 -16.93 4.76 -3.73
C ASP A 125 -15.65 5.62 -3.79
N LYS A 126 -15.73 6.77 -4.48
CA LYS A 126 -14.60 7.70 -4.61
C LYS A 126 -14.08 8.21 -3.27
N PHE A 127 -14.97 8.64 -2.36
CA PHE A 127 -14.57 9.15 -1.06
C PHE A 127 -14.17 8.03 -0.10
N THR A 128 -14.80 6.86 -0.18
CA THR A 128 -14.42 5.67 0.61
C THR A 128 -12.97 5.25 0.33
N ARG A 129 -12.51 5.28 -0.93
CA ARG A 129 -11.10 4.99 -1.25
C ARG A 129 -10.14 6.04 -0.68
N ARG A 130 -10.57 7.30 -0.56
CA ARG A 130 -9.76 8.40 -0.03
C ARG A 130 -9.67 8.39 1.50
N THR A 131 -10.62 7.76 2.19
CA THR A 131 -10.60 7.65 3.67
C THR A 131 -9.69 6.53 4.18
N VAL A 132 -9.23 5.63 3.29
CA VAL A 132 -8.37 4.49 3.65
C VAL A 132 -7.15 4.91 4.44
N LYS A 133 -6.89 4.18 5.51
CA LYS A 133 -5.73 4.32 6.38
C LYS A 133 -5.19 2.95 6.74
N VAL A 134 -3.87 2.80 6.62
CA VAL A 134 -3.16 1.65 7.19
C VAL A 134 -2.98 1.89 8.68
N THR A 135 -3.41 0.94 9.51
CA THR A 135 -3.28 0.98 10.97
C THR A 135 -2.04 0.20 11.43
N ARG A 136 -1.68 0.35 12.70
CA ARG A 136 -0.61 -0.48 13.29
C ARG A 136 -0.99 -1.96 13.28
N GLU A 137 -2.25 -2.26 13.56
CA GLU A 137 -2.79 -3.62 13.54
C GLU A 137 -2.59 -4.31 12.20
N HIS A 138 -2.93 -3.67 11.07
CA HIS A 138 -2.68 -4.23 9.73
C HIS A 138 -1.20 -4.59 9.52
N ASN A 139 -0.28 -3.78 10.05
CA ASN A 139 1.15 -4.08 9.95
C ASN A 139 1.51 -5.32 10.79
N GLU A 140 1.05 -5.41 12.03
CA GLU A 140 1.34 -6.55 12.90
C GLU A 140 0.76 -7.86 12.35
N GLU A 141 -0.46 -7.83 11.82
CA GLU A 141 -1.09 -8.99 11.19
C GLU A 141 -0.33 -9.42 9.92
N CYS A 142 0.10 -8.47 9.08
CA CYS A 142 0.93 -8.80 7.92
C CYS A 142 2.31 -9.33 8.31
N LYS A 143 2.96 -8.79 9.35
CA LYS A 143 4.22 -9.35 9.87
C LYS A 143 4.03 -10.78 10.36
N ARG A 144 2.93 -11.05 11.09
CA ARG A 144 2.57 -12.39 11.54
C ARG A 144 2.36 -13.33 10.35
N LEU A 145 1.61 -12.88 9.33
CA LEU A 145 1.40 -13.65 8.10
C LEU A 145 2.72 -13.98 7.41
N LEU A 146 3.59 -12.98 7.17
CA LEU A 146 4.88 -13.18 6.52
C LEU A 146 5.76 -14.16 7.30
N LYS A 147 5.78 -14.07 8.63
CA LYS A 147 6.48 -15.03 9.50
C LYS A 147 5.94 -16.45 9.32
N LEU A 148 4.63 -16.64 9.27
CA LEU A 148 4.00 -17.96 9.04
C LEU A 148 4.29 -18.50 7.63
N MET A 149 4.42 -17.62 6.64
CA MET A 149 4.82 -17.96 5.27
C MET A 149 6.33 -18.23 5.10
N GLY A 150 7.15 -17.98 6.14
CA GLY A 150 8.61 -18.08 6.06
C GLY A 150 9.28 -16.95 5.25
N ILE A 151 8.62 -15.81 5.10
CA ILE A 151 9.09 -14.66 4.34
C ILE A 151 9.72 -13.63 5.29
N PRO A 152 10.96 -13.18 5.05
CA PRO A 152 11.62 -12.24 5.93
C PRO A 152 10.99 -10.85 5.83
N TYR A 153 11.01 -10.12 6.95
CA TYR A 153 10.69 -8.70 6.98
C TYR A 153 11.67 -7.93 7.87
N PHE A 154 11.72 -6.62 7.66
CA PHE A 154 12.57 -5.69 8.40
C PHE A 154 11.77 -4.46 8.82
N ASP A 155 12.01 -3.98 10.04
CA ASP A 155 11.45 -2.73 10.55
C ASP A 155 12.47 -1.62 10.34
N ALA A 156 12.17 -0.69 9.43
CA ALA A 156 13.05 0.44 9.16
C ALA A 156 13.09 1.38 10.38
N PRO A 157 14.23 2.04 10.64
CA PRO A 157 14.30 3.05 11.71
C PRO A 157 13.42 4.27 11.40
N CYS A 158 13.22 4.55 10.11
CA CYS A 158 12.46 5.68 9.60
C CYS A 158 11.63 5.27 8.38
N GLU A 159 11.86 5.85 7.21
CA GLU A 159 11.12 5.55 5.99
C GLU A 159 11.62 4.27 5.30
N ALA A 160 10.71 3.37 4.93
CA ALA A 160 11.00 2.11 4.25
C ALA A 160 11.65 2.36 2.89
N GLU A 161 11.25 3.40 2.14
CA GLU A 161 11.85 3.70 0.84
C GLU A 161 13.36 3.98 0.94
N ALA A 162 13.80 4.62 2.03
CA ALA A 162 15.21 4.94 2.25
C ALA A 162 16.02 3.70 2.68
N GLN A 163 15.37 2.74 3.34
CA GLN A 163 16.00 1.49 3.75
C GLN A 163 16.04 0.44 2.63
N CYS A 164 15.11 0.54 1.68
CA CYS A 164 15.10 -0.29 0.47
C CYS A 164 16.15 0.13 -0.57
N ALA A 165 16.51 1.42 -0.63
CA ALA A 165 17.51 1.99 -1.54
C ALA A 165 18.94 1.63 -1.14
#